data_AF-T1DF67-F1
#
_entry.id   AF-T1DF67-F1
#
_cell.length_a   1.000
_cell.length_b   1.000
_cell.length_c   1.000
_cell.angle_alpha   90.00
_cell.angle_beta   90.00
_cell.angle_gamma   90.00
#
_symmetry.space_group_name_H-M   'P 1'
#
loop_
_entity.id
_entity.type
_entity.pdbx_description
1 polymer ?
#
loop_
_entity_poly.entity_id
_entity_poly.type
_entity_poly.pdbx_seq_one_letter_code
_entity_poly.pdbx_strand_id
1 'polypeptide(L)'
;MVAAEAGTIAMTQDYGQALASFRLFNYSTIYNRAASIEQAKAVNPLISALVEHFAQFPDEISSKPLQNRMPNITSQEMPAELPGSKTDQAYRTSVGYVAGMTDRYAVKTALATLDWNPDRLPRGIDIRG
;
A
#
# COMPACT_ATOMS: atom_id res chain seq x y z
N MET A 1 10.27 38.06 2.62
CA MET A 1 9.77 37.58 1.32
C MET A 1 8.66 36.58 1.61
N VAL A 2 7.42 36.91 1.20
CA VAL A 2 6.24 36.10 1.51
C VAL A 2 6.16 34.97 0.48
N ALA A 3 5.99 33.72 0.93
CA ALA A 3 6.10 32.52 0.08
C ALA A 3 5.10 32.44 -1.10
N ALA A 4 4.08 33.30 -1.14
CA ALA A 4 2.99 33.24 -2.11
C ALA A 4 3.41 33.50 -3.57
N GLU A 5 4.50 34.23 -3.82
CA GLU A 5 4.91 34.64 -5.18
C GLU A 5 6.06 33.80 -5.78
N ALA A 6 6.73 32.96 -4.98
CA ALA A 6 7.97 32.29 -5.37
C ALA A 6 7.77 30.96 -6.14
N GLY A 7 6.52 30.55 -6.42
CA GLY A 7 6.20 29.28 -7.08
C GLY A 7 6.63 28.02 -6.31
N THR A 8 7.16 28.17 -5.09
CA THR A 8 7.71 27.10 -4.26
C THR A 8 7.17 27.23 -2.84
N ILE A 9 6.65 26.13 -2.29
CA ILE A 9 6.25 26.05 -0.89
C ILE A 9 7.51 25.81 -0.06
N ALA A 10 7.85 26.77 0.80
CA ALA A 10 9.00 26.68 1.70
C ALA A 10 8.65 27.14 3.11
N MET A 11 9.48 26.75 4.08
CA MET A 11 9.43 27.22 5.46
C MET A 11 10.65 28.11 5.74
N THR A 12 10.51 29.05 6.67
CA THR A 12 11.70 29.72 7.21
C THR A 12 12.57 28.70 7.94
N GLN A 13 13.85 29.04 8.13
CA GLN A 13 14.82 28.15 8.75
C GLN A 13 14.35 27.63 10.12
N ASP A 14 13.81 28.50 10.98
CA ASP A 14 13.35 28.14 12.32
C ASP A 14 12.20 27.13 12.30
N TYR A 15 11.19 27.35 11.44
CA TYR A 15 10.07 26.41 11.29
C TYR A 15 10.51 25.09 10.63
N GLY A 16 11.44 25.16 9.66
CA GLY A 16 12.03 23.97 9.05
C GLY A 16 12.76 23.11 10.08
N GLN A 17 13.53 23.73 10.96
CA GLN A 17 14.23 23.03 12.05
C GLN A 17 13.25 22.44 13.07
N ALA A 18 12.23 23.20 13.47
CA ALA A 18 11.19 22.69 14.38
C ALA A 18 10.44 21.48 13.79
N LEU A 19 10.06 21.53 12.51
CA LEU A 19 9.42 20.41 11.82
C LEU A 19 10.36 19.20 11.69
N ALA A 20 11.64 19.42 11.42
CA ALA A 20 12.64 18.36 11.38
C ALA A 20 12.79 17.67 12.74
N SER A 21 12.90 18.43 13.83
CA SER A 21 12.94 17.91 15.20
C SER A 21 11.65 17.15 15.55
N PHE A 22 10.49 17.68 15.16
CA PHE A 22 9.21 17.01 15.37
C PHE A 22 9.14 15.67 14.60
N ARG A 23 9.55 15.64 13.34
CA ARG A 23 9.60 14.39 12.55
C ARG A 23 10.55 13.37 13.18
N LEU A 24 11.74 13.79 13.60
CA LEU A 24 12.70 12.91 14.27
C LEU A 24 12.08 12.27 15.51
N PHE A 25 11.42 13.07 16.35
CA PHE A 25 10.69 12.56 17.51
C PHE A 25 9.59 11.55 17.13
N ASN A 26 8.76 11.86 16.11
CA ASN A 26 7.71 10.94 15.66
C ASN A 26 8.29 9.61 15.15
N TYR A 27 9.37 9.65 14.37
CA TYR A 27 10.03 8.44 13.89
C TYR A 27 10.62 7.63 15.04
N SER A 28 11.36 8.24 15.96
CA SER A 28 12.00 7.51 17.06
C SER A 28 10.99 6.97 18.08
N THR A 29 9.88 7.68 18.31
CA THR A 29 8.98 7.42 19.44
C THR A 29 7.71 6.68 19.03
N ILE A 30 7.18 6.95 17.82
CA ILE A 30 5.87 6.43 17.40
C ILE A 30 6.03 5.39 16.29
N TYR A 31 6.74 5.72 15.20
CA TYR A 31 6.82 4.85 14.03
C TYR A 31 7.85 3.72 14.18
N ASN A 32 9.04 3.99 14.73
CA ASN A 32 10.11 3.00 14.89
C ASN A 32 10.11 2.30 16.26
N ARG A 33 9.03 2.40 17.04
CA ARG A 33 8.90 1.61 18.27
C ARG A 33 8.98 0.12 17.94
N ALA A 34 9.56 -0.68 18.83
CA ALA A 34 9.70 -2.12 18.63
C ALA A 34 8.36 -2.80 18.28
N ALA A 35 7.27 -2.40 18.94
CA ALA A 35 5.93 -2.92 18.64
C ALA A 35 5.44 -2.64 17.21
N SER A 36 5.78 -1.49 16.62
CA SER A 36 5.44 -1.15 15.22
C SER A 36 6.29 -1.96 14.25
N ILE A 37 7.57 -2.15 14.56
CA ILE A 37 8.46 -2.98 13.74
C ILE A 37 7.98 -4.43 13.74
N GLU A 38 7.64 -4.99 14.90
CA GLU A 38 7.08 -6.34 15.00
C GLU A 38 5.73 -6.46 14.27
N GLN A 39 4.88 -5.44 14.35
CA GLN A 39 3.65 -5.39 13.58
C GLN A 39 3.92 -5.42 12.05
N ALA A 40 4.90 -4.64 11.58
CA ALA A 40 5.27 -4.60 10.16
C ALA A 40 5.81 -5.96 9.66
N LYS A 41 6.48 -6.73 10.53
CA LYS A 41 6.92 -8.11 10.20
C LYS A 41 5.77 -9.08 9.97
N ALA A 42 4.57 -8.81 10.51
CA ALA A 42 3.37 -9.58 10.21
C ALA A 42 2.68 -9.09 8.93
N VAL A 43 2.61 -7.77 8.72
CA VAL A 43 1.93 -7.17 7.56
C VAL A 43 2.68 -7.42 6.25
N ASN A 44 4.00 -7.19 6.21
CA ASN A 44 4.77 -7.24 4.98
C ASN A 44 4.68 -8.60 4.26
N PRO A 45 4.85 -9.76 4.93
CA PRO A 45 4.70 -11.05 4.27
C PRO A 45 3.31 -11.28 3.71
N LEU A 46 2.26 -10.81 4.40
CA LEU A 46 0.87 -10.96 3.97
C LEU A 46 0.62 -10.21 2.67
N ILE A 47 0.99 -8.93 2.60
CA ILE A 47 0.79 -8.12 1.38
C ILE A 47 1.68 -8.61 0.22
N SER A 48 2.92 -9.03 0.50
CA SER A 48 3.80 -9.60 -0.52
C SER A 48 3.25 -10.91 -1.09
N ALA A 49 2.69 -11.78 -0.24
CA ALA A 49 2.09 -13.03 -0.70
C ALA A 49 0.83 -12.80 -1.54
N LEU A 50 0.00 -11.80 -1.21
CA LEU A 50 -1.14 -11.41 -2.04
C LEU A 50 -0.69 -10.89 -3.41
N VAL A 51 0.35 -10.05 -3.46
CA VAL A 51 0.90 -9.56 -4.75
C VAL A 51 1.40 -10.72 -5.59
N GLU A 52 2.14 -11.66 -4.99
CA GLU A 52 2.67 -12.82 -5.69
C GLU A 52 1.54 -13.73 -6.22
N HIS A 53 0.53 -14.02 -5.39
CA HIS A 53 -0.63 -14.82 -5.79
C HIS A 53 -1.35 -14.20 -6.98
N PHE A 54 -1.68 -12.91 -6.93
CA PHE A 54 -2.39 -12.29 -8.04
C PHE A 54 -1.53 -12.10 -9.29
N ALA A 55 -0.20 -12.02 -9.16
CA ALA A 55 0.68 -12.00 -10.32
C ALA A 55 0.69 -13.36 -11.04
N GLN A 56 0.52 -14.45 -10.29
CA GLN A 56 0.37 -15.82 -10.83
C GLN A 56 -1.04 -16.08 -11.38
N PHE A 57 -2.07 -15.49 -10.78
CA PHE A 57 -3.49 -15.69 -11.13
C PHE A 57 -4.22 -14.37 -11.46
N PRO A 58 -3.80 -13.65 -12.53
CA PRO A 58 -4.33 -12.31 -12.83
C PRO A 58 -5.83 -12.28 -13.16
N ASP A 59 -6.41 -13.38 -13.63
CA ASP A 59 -7.84 -13.50 -13.93
C ASP A 59 -8.74 -13.38 -12.68
N GLU A 60 -8.21 -13.65 -11.49
CA GLU A 60 -8.91 -13.45 -10.21
C GLU A 60 -9.13 -11.97 -9.88
N ILE A 61 -8.28 -11.07 -10.42
CA ILE A 61 -8.49 -9.62 -10.31
C ILE A 61 -9.56 -9.19 -11.32
N SER A 62 -9.44 -9.64 -12.57
CA SER A 62 -10.31 -9.24 -13.69
C SER A 62 -11.78 -9.62 -13.48
N SER A 63 -12.03 -10.70 -12.74
CA SER A 63 -13.38 -11.19 -12.41
C SER A 63 -14.05 -10.45 -11.24
N LYS A 64 -13.31 -9.66 -10.46
CA LYS A 64 -13.85 -8.91 -9.32
C LYS A 64 -14.40 -7.55 -9.78
N PRO A 65 -15.60 -7.14 -9.31
CA PRO A 65 -16.15 -5.85 -9.67
C PRO A 65 -15.19 -4.73 -9.25
N LEU A 66 -14.77 -3.96 -10.24
CA LEU A 66 -13.74 -2.92 -10.16
C LEU A 66 -14.29 -1.66 -9.46
N GLN A 67 -14.60 -1.72 -8.17
CA GLN A 67 -15.12 -0.55 -7.44
C GLN A 67 -14.04 0.52 -7.22
N ASN A 68 -12.76 0.11 -7.17
CA ASN A 68 -11.61 0.98 -6.90
C ASN A 68 -10.53 0.83 -7.99
N ARG A 69 -10.86 1.05 -9.27
CA ARG A 69 -9.79 1.46 -10.17
C ARG A 69 -9.28 2.80 -9.65
N MET A 70 -7.96 2.99 -9.60
CA MET A 70 -7.42 4.34 -9.66
C MET A 70 -8.20 5.09 -10.75
N PRO A 71 -8.75 6.29 -10.49
CA PRO A 71 -9.59 7.01 -11.45
C PRO A 71 -8.90 7.33 -12.80
N ASN A 72 -7.64 6.96 -12.98
CA ASN A 72 -6.83 7.20 -14.19
C ASN A 72 -6.57 5.95 -15.04
N ILE A 73 -7.25 4.82 -14.80
CA ILE A 73 -7.23 3.71 -15.77
C ILE A 73 -8.66 3.34 -16.07
N THR A 74 -9.36 4.19 -16.81
CA THR A 74 -10.62 3.78 -17.42
C THR A 74 -10.33 2.64 -18.40
N SER A 75 -11.25 1.69 -18.58
CA SER A 75 -11.09 0.57 -19.53
C SER A 75 -10.88 1.03 -20.97
N GLN A 76 -11.01 2.33 -21.26
CA GLN A 76 -10.79 2.99 -22.53
C GLN A 76 -9.42 3.68 -22.65
N GLU A 77 -8.67 3.77 -21.56
CA GLU A 77 -7.31 4.35 -21.49
C GLU A 77 -6.32 3.33 -20.91
N MET A 78 -6.43 2.05 -21.29
CA MET A 78 -5.23 1.23 -21.23
C MET A 78 -4.23 1.89 -22.19
N PRO A 79 -3.08 2.39 -21.71
CA PRO A 79 -2.03 2.81 -22.64
C PRO A 79 -1.77 1.61 -23.55
N ALA A 80 -1.58 1.85 -24.85
CA ALA A 80 -1.04 0.86 -25.77
C ALA A 80 0.05 0.09 -25.03
N GLU A 81 -0.04 -1.25 -25.01
CA GLU A 81 0.75 -2.17 -24.17
C GLU A 81 2.03 -1.50 -23.66
N LEU A 82 2.02 -1.08 -22.38
CA LEU A 82 3.19 -0.45 -21.78
C LEU A 82 4.41 -1.34 -22.04
N PRO A 83 5.55 -0.79 -22.51
CA PRO A 83 6.73 -1.59 -22.77
C PRO A 83 7.14 -2.33 -21.50
N GLY A 84 7.16 -3.66 -21.59
CA GLY A 84 7.40 -4.56 -20.47
C GLY A 84 6.94 -5.99 -20.79
N SER A 85 7.47 -6.98 -20.08
CA SER A 85 7.01 -8.35 -20.24
C SER A 85 5.57 -8.51 -19.71
N LYS A 86 4.86 -9.54 -20.18
CA LYS A 86 3.53 -9.90 -19.62
C LYS A 86 3.60 -10.10 -18.10
N THR A 87 4.71 -10.65 -17.61
CA THR A 87 5.00 -10.79 -16.18
C THR A 87 5.05 -9.44 -15.47
N ASP A 88 5.74 -8.44 -16.02
CA ASP A 88 5.81 -7.09 -15.43
C ASP A 88 4.44 -6.44 -15.33
N GLN A 89 3.58 -6.63 -16.34
CA GLN A 89 2.21 -6.12 -16.34
C GLN A 89 1.34 -6.82 -15.28
N ALA A 90 1.51 -8.13 -15.09
CA ALA A 90 0.81 -8.89 -14.05
C ALA A 90 1.20 -8.42 -12.64
N TYR A 91 2.50 -8.19 -12.37
CA TYR A 91 2.94 -7.64 -11.09
C TYR A 91 2.45 -6.21 -10.85
N ARG A 92 2.50 -5.34 -11.86
CA ARG A 92 1.97 -3.96 -11.74
C ARG A 92 0.48 -3.94 -11.41
N THR A 93 -0.30 -4.76 -12.10
CA THR A 93 -1.74 -4.90 -11.86
C THR A 93 -2.00 -5.42 -10.44
N SER A 94 -1.23 -6.42 -10.01
CA SER A 94 -1.34 -7.01 -8.67
C SER A 94 -0.98 -6.04 -7.57
N VAL A 95 0.11 -5.27 -7.72
CA VAL A 95 0.49 -4.20 -6.78
C VAL A 95 -0.60 -3.14 -6.70
N GLY A 96 -1.12 -2.68 -7.83
CA GLY A 96 -2.20 -1.69 -7.86
C GLY A 96 -3.47 -2.19 -7.17
N TYR A 97 -3.83 -3.46 -7.38
CA TYR A 97 -4.98 -4.09 -6.75
C TYR A 97 -4.80 -4.25 -5.23
N VAL A 98 -3.67 -4.79 -4.78
CA VAL A 98 -3.36 -5.00 -3.36
C VAL A 98 -3.22 -3.66 -2.62
N ALA A 99 -2.60 -2.65 -3.23
CA ALA A 99 -2.48 -1.31 -2.65
C ALA A 99 -3.83 -0.59 -2.49
N GLY A 100 -4.84 -0.97 -3.27
CA GLY A 100 -6.23 -0.46 -3.15
C GLY A 100 -7.07 -1.17 -2.08
N MET A 101 -6.54 -2.21 -1.44
CA MET A 101 -7.24 -2.95 -0.38
C MET A 101 -7.20 -2.19 0.94
N THR A 102 -8.27 -2.29 1.72
CA THR A 102 -8.22 -1.96 3.15
C THR A 102 -7.54 -3.09 3.92
N ASP A 103 -6.96 -2.81 5.08
CA ASP A 103 -6.31 -3.82 5.94
C ASP A 103 -7.22 -5.03 6.22
N ARG A 104 -8.49 -4.75 6.55
CA ARG A 104 -9.48 -5.79 6.84
C ARG A 104 -9.79 -6.66 5.61
N TYR A 105 -9.90 -6.05 4.44
CA TYR A 105 -10.14 -6.78 3.19
C TYR A 105 -8.93 -7.62 2.78
N ALA A 106 -7.71 -7.08 2.91
CA ALA A 106 -6.48 -7.81 2.64
C ALA A 106 -6.35 -9.05 3.55
N VAL A 107 -6.59 -8.90 4.86
CA VAL A 107 -6.58 -10.02 5.81
C VAL A 107 -7.62 -11.09 5.47
N LYS A 108 -8.86 -10.69 5.21
CA LYS A 108 -9.92 -11.64 4.80
C LYS A 108 -9.56 -12.38 3.51
N THR A 109 -8.97 -11.67 2.55
CA THR A 109 -8.54 -12.25 1.27
C THR A 109 -7.39 -13.24 1.49
N ALA A 110 -6.39 -12.89 2.29
CA ALA A 110 -5.28 -13.79 2.60
C ALA A 110 -5.76 -15.09 3.30
N LEU A 111 -6.70 -14.98 4.24
CA LEU A 111 -7.29 -16.15 4.90
C LEU A 111 -8.08 -17.03 3.92
N ALA A 112 -8.85 -16.43 3.01
CA ALA A 112 -9.71 -17.15 2.09
C ALA A 112 -8.95 -17.78 0.90
N THR A 113 -7.88 -17.14 0.44
CA THR A 113 -7.21 -17.47 -0.82
C THR A 113 -5.85 -18.12 -0.62
N LEU A 114 -5.11 -17.75 0.43
CA LEU A 114 -3.74 -18.21 0.66
C LEU A 114 -3.64 -19.25 1.78
N ASP A 115 -4.76 -19.65 2.38
CA ASP A 115 -4.81 -20.44 3.62
C ASP A 115 -3.86 -19.86 4.70
N TRP A 116 -3.86 -18.53 4.80
CA TRP A 116 -2.90 -17.82 5.65
C TRP A 116 -3.07 -18.22 7.11
N ASN A 117 -1.98 -18.59 7.79
CA ASN A 117 -2.05 -18.96 9.20
C ASN A 117 -2.61 -17.80 10.05
N PRO A 118 -3.77 -17.97 10.73
CA PRO A 118 -4.38 -16.93 11.55
C PRO A 118 -3.49 -16.41 12.69
N ASP A 119 -2.58 -17.24 13.22
CA ASP A 119 -1.66 -16.87 14.30
C ASP A 119 -0.58 -15.88 13.83
N ARG A 120 -0.42 -15.71 12.52
CA ARG A 120 0.54 -14.77 11.90
C ARG A 120 -0.10 -13.43 11.53
N LEU A 121 -1.36 -13.19 11.90
CA LEU A 121 -2.04 -11.96 11.55
C LEU A 121 -1.50 -10.74 12.32
N PRO A 122 -1.50 -9.55 11.70
CA PRO A 122 -1.21 -8.31 12.41
C PRO A 122 -2.20 -8.07 13.56
N ARG A 123 -1.72 -7.54 14.69
CA ARG A 123 -2.57 -7.27 15.86
C ARG A 123 -3.55 -6.12 15.61
N GLY A 124 -4.74 -6.18 16.19
CA GLY A 124 -5.69 -5.06 16.14
C GLY A 124 -6.47 -4.92 14.84
N ILE A 125 -6.37 -5.87 13.90
CA ILE A 125 -7.28 -5.97 12.77
C ILE A 125 -8.48 -6.81 13.19
N ASP A 126 -9.68 -6.21 13.16
CA ASP A 126 -10.91 -6.92 13.47
C ASP A 126 -11.32 -7.83 12.31
N ILE A 127 -11.25 -9.14 12.56
CA ILE A 127 -11.66 -10.18 11.63
C ILE A 127 -13.13 -10.60 11.81
N ARG A 128 -13.82 -10.18 12.88
CA ARG A 128 -15.20 -10.58 13.17
C ARG A 128 -16.19 -9.62 12.50
N GLY A 129 -17.04 -10.18 11.65
CA GLY A 129 -18.18 -9.48 11.02
C GLY A 129 -19.27 -9.21 12.02
#